data_AF-A0AAC9LBC0-F1
#
_entry.id   AF-A0AAC9LBC0-F1
#
_cell.length_a   1.000
_cell.length_b   1.000
_cell.length_c   1.000
_cell.angle_alpha   90.00
_cell.angle_beta   90.00
_cell.angle_gamma   90.00
#
_symmetry.space_group_name_H-M   'P 1'
#
loop_
_entity.id
_entity.type
_entity.pdbx_description
1 polymer ?
#
loop_
_entity_poly.entity_id
_entity_poly.type
_entity_poly.pdbx_seq_one_letter_code
_entity_poly.pdbx_strand_id
1 'polypeptide(L)'
;MSVTTLLVVVLIVLTLLLLIGGWSVLIANRLNRLHVRTDAGWAALEAALGRRAVVTRAVAAVGPVAAVAESPRGAALDARPPCMSPVDPATPDGTPPDAESSPTAWSAAEPSRVSSLDGEPSRVSSFDAESSRVSSFDAESSRVSPLDAERLRAAALDAELTPRAGRENSENLLGRMLGELDRSRLPVPLAAELTEAEERVMLARRVYNDAVRDTLALRARRPVRWLRLAGGAPPPEYFEIVERASEPEPASPVIYRPSARVLLLDDADRLLLFESSDPGRPQETFWCTAGGGVEAGEELRAAAVREVTEETGLVLVESDLVGPVWLRRAVFGFDGEVFDSEEWFFVARIEPGTAGVDVSGFTDLERRTVRGHRWWTAAELRETEATVYPVQLAEFLPEVLAGRWDGRVRTIR
;
A
#
# COMPACT_ATOMS: atom_id res chain seq x y z
N MET A 1 -13.05 54.10 38.73
CA MET A 1 -12.13 52.94 38.78
C MET A 1 -10.93 53.33 39.64
N SER A 2 -10.45 52.47 40.55
CA SER A 2 -9.29 52.82 41.39
C SER A 2 -7.97 52.55 40.67
N VAL A 3 -6.89 53.18 41.14
CA VAL A 3 -5.52 52.93 40.62
C VAL A 3 -5.15 51.45 40.77
N THR A 4 -5.55 50.82 41.89
CA THR A 4 -5.35 49.38 42.13
C THR A 4 -6.05 48.52 41.07
N THR A 5 -7.29 48.84 40.70
CA THR A 5 -8.00 48.12 39.62
C THR A 5 -7.28 48.27 38.29
N LEU A 6 -6.79 49.47 37.96
CA LEU A 6 -6.03 49.71 36.73
C LEU A 6 -4.75 48.86 36.68
N LEU A 7 -3.97 48.85 37.77
CA LEU A 7 -2.73 48.08 37.87
C LEU A 7 -2.97 46.56 37.74
N VAL A 8 -4.03 46.04 38.36
CA VAL A 8 -4.41 44.62 38.24
C VAL A 8 -4.81 44.27 36.81
N VAL A 9 -5.60 45.11 36.13
CA VAL A 9 -5.97 44.89 34.72
C VAL A 9 -4.74 44.91 33.81
N VAL A 10 -3.82 45.87 33.99
CA VAL A 10 -2.57 45.94 33.21
C VAL A 10 -1.70 44.69 33.44
N LEU A 11 -1.57 44.22 34.68
CA LEU A 11 -0.81 43.01 35.00
C LEU A 11 -1.42 41.77 34.33
N ILE A 12 -2.74 41.60 34.41
CA ILE A 12 -3.46 40.49 33.75
C ILE A 12 -3.24 40.52 32.24
N VAL A 13 -3.36 41.69 31.60
CA VAL A 13 -3.13 41.85 30.15
C VAL A 13 -1.69 41.50 29.78
N LEU A 14 -0.69 41.95 30.55
CA LEU A 14 0.71 41.62 30.31
C LEU A 14 0.98 40.11 30.47
N THR A 15 0.41 39.46 31.50
CA THR A 15 0.50 38.01 31.68
C THR A 15 -0.13 37.25 30.52
N LEU A 16 -1.32 37.65 30.06
CA LEU A 16 -1.99 37.05 28.90
C LEU A 16 -1.18 37.23 27.61
N LEU A 17 -0.59 38.40 27.37
CA LEU A 17 0.27 38.65 26.21
C LEU A 17 1.53 37.77 26.23
N LEU A 18 2.16 37.59 27.40
CA LEU A 18 3.31 36.69 27.55
C LEU A 18 2.94 35.23 27.30
N LEU A 19 1.79 34.77 27.82
CA LEU A 19 1.28 33.41 27.59
C LEU A 19 0.95 33.16 26.11
N ILE A 20 0.25 34.10 25.46
CA ILE A 20 -0.09 34.02 24.02
C ILE A 20 1.19 34.07 23.16
N GLY A 21 2.16 34.92 23.51
CA GLY A 21 3.45 35.01 22.83
C GLY A 21 4.26 33.71 22.93
N GLY A 22 4.42 33.18 24.15
CA GLY A 22 5.11 31.91 24.40
C GLY A 22 4.43 30.73 23.69
N TRP A 23 3.10 30.63 23.77
CA TRP A 23 2.31 29.64 23.04
C TRP A 23 2.51 29.75 21.52
N SER A 24 2.51 30.97 20.97
CA SER A 24 2.71 31.21 19.54
C SER A 24 4.11 30.76 19.07
N VAL A 25 5.15 31.02 19.87
CA VAL A 25 6.52 30.55 19.58
C VAL A 25 6.62 29.03 19.65
N LEU A 26 6.01 28.38 20.65
CA LEU A 26 5.97 26.92 20.76
C LEU A 26 5.27 26.27 19.55
N ILE A 27 4.16 26.84 19.10
CA ILE A 27 3.41 26.35 17.95
C ILE A 27 4.13 26.62 16.63
N ALA A 28 4.75 27.79 16.45
CA ALA A 28 5.59 28.08 15.28
C ALA A 28 6.78 27.11 15.20
N ASN A 29 7.46 26.84 16.33
CA ASN A 29 8.55 25.86 16.40
C ASN A 29 8.08 24.42 16.14
N ARG A 30 6.88 24.03 16.61
CA ARG A 30 6.28 22.73 16.26
C ARG A 30 6.01 22.66 14.76
N LEU A 31 5.43 23.71 14.18
CA LEU A 31 5.06 23.73 12.76
C LEU A 31 6.28 23.73 11.85
N ASN A 32 7.34 24.45 12.19
CA ASN A 32 8.63 24.39 11.49
C ASN A 32 9.21 22.97 11.48
N ARG A 33 9.17 22.25 12.62
CA ARG A 33 9.59 20.83 12.67
C ARG A 33 8.71 19.92 11.81
N LEU A 34 7.41 20.20 11.69
CA LEU A 34 6.50 19.42 10.84
C LEU A 34 6.71 19.67 9.34
N HIS A 35 6.99 20.91 8.94
CA HIS A 35 7.43 21.21 7.58
C HIS A 35 8.73 20.47 7.25
N VAL A 36 9.76 20.58 8.10
CA VAL A 36 11.04 19.83 7.92
C VAL A 36 10.82 18.31 7.87
N ARG A 37 9.89 17.75 8.67
CA ARG A 37 9.52 16.32 8.61
C ARG A 37 8.86 15.97 7.27
N THR A 38 8.03 16.86 6.73
CA THR A 38 7.34 16.68 5.45
C THR A 38 8.31 16.77 4.27
N ASP A 39 9.25 17.71 4.30
CA ASP A 39 10.30 17.88 3.29
C ASP A 39 11.25 16.67 3.29
N ALA A 40 11.66 16.19 4.47
CA ALA A 40 12.47 14.98 4.62
C ALA A 40 11.72 13.71 4.19
N GLY A 41 10.41 13.62 4.48
CA GLY A 41 9.55 12.54 4.00
C GLY A 41 9.43 12.54 2.47
N TRP A 42 9.30 13.70 1.85
CA TRP A 42 9.30 13.83 0.39
C TRP A 42 10.64 13.38 -0.21
N ALA A 43 11.77 13.84 0.34
CA ALA A 43 13.09 13.44 -0.14
C ALA A 43 13.34 11.93 0.00
N ALA A 44 12.82 11.29 1.07
CA ALA A 44 12.88 9.85 1.24
C ALA A 44 12.00 9.09 0.21
N LEU A 45 10.80 9.61 -0.08
CA LEU A 45 9.92 9.06 -1.12
C LEU A 45 10.54 9.20 -2.52
N GLU A 46 11.04 10.38 -2.86
CA GLU A 46 11.73 10.65 -4.12
C GLU A 46 12.97 9.76 -4.31
N ALA A 47 13.75 9.52 -3.25
CA ALA A 47 14.86 8.57 -3.28
C ALA A 47 14.43 7.09 -3.41
N ALA A 48 13.23 6.73 -2.95
CA ALA A 48 12.67 5.38 -3.16
C ALA A 48 12.13 5.21 -4.59
N LEU A 49 11.40 6.20 -5.10
CA LEU A 49 10.90 6.25 -6.48
C LEU A 49 12.04 6.17 -7.50
N GLY A 50 13.12 6.95 -7.30
CA GLY A 50 14.32 6.90 -8.14
C GLY A 50 14.98 5.51 -8.16
N ARG A 51 15.02 4.79 -7.04
CA ARG A 51 15.49 3.39 -7.02
C ARG A 51 14.56 2.48 -7.83
N ARG A 52 13.24 2.61 -7.65
CA ARG A 52 12.25 1.82 -8.42
C ARG A 52 12.39 2.05 -9.92
N ALA A 53 12.61 3.29 -10.37
CA ALA A 53 12.89 3.61 -11.76
C ALA A 53 14.20 2.98 -12.26
N VAL A 54 15.30 3.06 -11.49
CA VAL A 54 16.58 2.43 -11.84
C VAL A 54 16.47 0.90 -11.95
N VAL A 55 15.83 0.24 -10.97
CA VAL A 55 15.63 -1.22 -11.00
C VAL A 55 14.69 -1.62 -12.15
N THR A 56 13.65 -0.83 -12.43
CA THR A 56 12.80 -1.03 -13.61
C THR A 56 13.60 -0.95 -14.91
N ARG A 57 14.51 0.02 -15.04
CA ARG A 57 15.39 0.14 -16.23
C ARG A 57 16.36 -1.06 -16.35
N ALA A 58 16.77 -1.67 -15.24
CA ALA A 58 17.54 -2.92 -15.24
C ALA A 58 16.67 -4.14 -15.64
N VAL A 59 15.43 -4.23 -15.15
CA VAL A 59 14.44 -5.25 -15.56
C VAL A 59 14.16 -5.18 -17.06
N ALA A 60 13.94 -3.98 -17.61
CA ALA A 60 13.77 -3.79 -19.05
C ALA A 60 15.02 -4.20 -19.86
N ALA A 61 16.22 -3.94 -19.35
CA ALA A 61 17.47 -4.38 -19.96
C ALA A 61 17.72 -5.90 -19.89
N VAL A 62 16.93 -6.63 -19.10
CA VAL A 62 16.93 -8.11 -18.98
C VAL A 62 15.79 -8.75 -19.81
N GLY A 63 15.16 -7.97 -20.71
CA GLY A 63 14.48 -8.51 -21.89
C GLY A 63 15.39 -9.46 -22.70
N PRO A 64 14.85 -10.22 -23.67
CA PRO A 64 15.54 -11.31 -24.34
C PRO A 64 16.94 -10.88 -24.78
N VAL A 65 17.94 -11.55 -24.19
CA VAL A 65 19.32 -11.48 -24.68
C VAL A 65 19.28 -12.02 -26.11
N ALA A 66 19.15 -11.10 -27.06
CA ALA A 66 19.35 -11.37 -28.47
C ALA A 66 20.73 -12.02 -28.58
N ALA A 67 20.79 -13.21 -29.17
CA ALA A 67 21.96 -14.06 -29.08
C ALA A 67 23.23 -13.30 -29.48
N VAL A 68 24.08 -12.99 -28.50
CA VAL A 68 25.40 -12.40 -28.75
C VAL A 68 26.16 -13.47 -29.52
N ALA A 69 26.33 -13.21 -30.81
CA ALA A 69 26.27 -14.25 -31.83
C ALA A 69 27.14 -15.49 -31.55
N GLU A 70 26.61 -16.67 -31.90
CA GLU A 70 27.47 -17.73 -32.39
C GLU A 70 28.27 -17.18 -33.57
N SER A 71 29.51 -16.76 -33.31
CA SER A 71 30.39 -16.23 -34.33
C SER A 71 30.68 -17.34 -35.35
N PRO A 72 30.28 -17.20 -36.62
CA PRO A 72 30.43 -18.26 -37.60
C PRO A 72 31.91 -18.50 -37.88
N ARG A 73 32.44 -19.63 -37.40
CA ARG A 73 33.78 -20.11 -37.74
C ARG A 73 33.86 -20.40 -39.25
N GLY A 74 34.37 -19.44 -40.03
CA GLY A 74 34.77 -19.70 -41.41
C GLY A 74 34.48 -18.61 -42.44
N ALA A 75 34.93 -17.37 -42.22
CA ALA A 75 35.08 -16.39 -43.30
C ALA A 75 36.34 -15.52 -43.10
N ALA A 76 37.04 -15.27 -44.21
CA ALA A 76 38.37 -14.68 -44.32
C ALA A 76 38.73 -13.53 -43.36
N LEU A 77 39.89 -13.66 -42.70
CA LEU A 77 40.68 -12.55 -42.19
C LEU A 77 41.99 -12.46 -42.99
N ASP A 78 41.88 -12.00 -44.24
CA ASP A 78 43.02 -11.73 -45.13
C ASP A 78 43.29 -10.22 -45.18
N ALA A 79 44.07 -9.74 -44.19
CA ALA A 79 44.47 -8.34 -44.07
C ALA A 79 45.79 -8.20 -43.30
N ARG A 80 46.92 -8.14 -44.00
CA ARG A 80 48.22 -7.79 -43.41
C ARG A 80 48.32 -6.28 -43.11
N PRO A 81 49.01 -5.87 -42.04
CA PRO A 81 49.37 -4.46 -41.83
C PRO A 81 50.47 -4.02 -42.83
N PRO A 82 50.55 -2.72 -43.18
CA PRO A 82 51.51 -2.22 -44.17
C PRO A 82 52.86 -1.84 -43.55
N CYS A 83 53.98 -2.24 -44.18
CA CYS A 83 54.89 -1.36 -44.94
C CYS A 83 56.27 -2.02 -45.22
N MET A 84 56.97 -1.50 -46.23
CA MET A 84 58.37 -1.76 -46.65
C MET A 84 58.65 -3.00 -47.53
N SER A 85 59.72 -2.86 -48.31
CA SER A 85 59.93 -3.49 -49.63
C SER A 85 60.90 -4.72 -49.58
N PRO A 86 61.00 -5.54 -50.64
CA PRO A 86 61.52 -6.91 -50.53
C PRO A 86 63.04 -7.06 -50.74
N VAL A 87 63.56 -8.20 -50.28
CA VAL A 87 64.80 -8.84 -50.73
C VAL A 87 64.53 -10.34 -50.90
N ASP A 88 65.15 -10.96 -51.91
CA ASP A 88 64.81 -12.28 -52.47
C ASP A 88 65.51 -13.49 -51.76
N PRO A 89 65.15 -14.76 -52.09
CA PRO A 89 65.15 -15.86 -51.11
C PRO A 89 66.32 -16.85 -51.17
N ALA A 90 66.38 -17.75 -50.17
CA ALA A 90 67.09 -19.02 -50.23
C ALA A 90 66.34 -20.15 -49.45
N THR A 91 66.36 -21.35 -50.04
CA THR A 91 65.97 -22.67 -49.47
C THR A 91 67.21 -23.59 -49.54
N PRO A 92 67.22 -24.83 -49.01
CA PRO A 92 66.38 -25.48 -47.98
C PRO A 92 67.24 -26.13 -46.86
N ASP A 93 66.63 -26.88 -45.92
CA ASP A 93 66.97 -28.30 -45.56
C ASP A 93 66.35 -28.75 -44.21
N GLY A 94 66.26 -30.07 -43.98
CA GLY A 94 66.04 -30.66 -42.64
C GLY A 94 64.99 -31.78 -42.52
N THR A 95 65.40 -33.05 -42.67
CA THR A 95 64.59 -34.27 -42.49
C THR A 95 64.71 -34.83 -41.03
N PRO A 96 63.68 -35.46 -40.43
CA PRO A 96 63.72 -36.04 -39.07
C PRO A 96 64.36 -37.45 -39.01
N PRO A 97 64.53 -38.08 -37.83
CA PRO A 97 63.50 -38.87 -37.11
C PRO A 97 63.37 -38.42 -35.62
N ASP A 98 62.86 -39.11 -34.58
CA ASP A 98 62.36 -40.47 -34.21
C ASP A 98 61.07 -40.32 -33.33
N ALA A 99 60.19 -41.27 -32.98
CA ALA A 99 60.19 -42.73 -32.66
C ALA A 99 60.49 -43.11 -31.17
N GLU A 100 59.51 -43.74 -30.47
CA GLU A 100 59.63 -44.99 -29.65
C GLU A 100 58.43 -45.26 -28.68
N SER A 101 58.27 -46.54 -28.29
CA SER A 101 57.65 -47.15 -27.08
C SER A 101 56.18 -46.85 -26.61
N SER A 102 55.23 -47.64 -27.14
CA SER A 102 54.43 -48.73 -26.48
C SER A 102 54.69 -49.12 -24.99
N PRO A 103 53.87 -50.00 -24.34
CA PRO A 103 52.41 -50.25 -24.40
C PRO A 103 51.76 -50.55 -23.00
N THR A 104 50.45 -50.93 -22.95
CA THR A 104 49.80 -52.00 -22.12
C THR A 104 48.27 -51.75 -22.16
N ALA A 105 47.36 -52.59 -22.68
CA ALA A 105 47.19 -54.04 -22.82
C ALA A 105 46.40 -54.73 -21.68
N TRP A 106 45.09 -54.93 -21.90
CA TRP A 106 44.40 -56.19 -21.56
C TRP A 106 43.27 -56.46 -22.56
N SER A 107 43.12 -57.71 -23.02
CA SER A 107 42.04 -58.13 -23.91
C SER A 107 41.80 -59.64 -23.79
N ALA A 108 40.55 -60.02 -23.51
CA ALA A 108 39.93 -61.34 -23.66
C ALA A 108 38.45 -61.21 -23.28
N ALA A 109 37.45 -61.95 -23.76
CA ALA A 109 37.20 -62.78 -24.94
C ALA A 109 36.00 -63.68 -24.55
N GLU A 110 34.87 -63.49 -25.24
CA GLU A 110 33.87 -64.46 -25.75
C GLU A 110 34.07 -66.00 -25.58
N PRO A 111 33.06 -66.87 -25.91
CA PRO A 111 31.60 -66.66 -26.14
C PRO A 111 30.68 -67.80 -25.56
N SER A 112 29.35 -67.74 -25.81
CA SER A 112 28.48 -68.86 -26.34
C SER A 112 27.17 -69.27 -25.59
N ARG A 113 26.11 -69.48 -26.40
CA ARG A 113 24.96 -70.45 -26.32
C ARG A 113 23.81 -70.34 -25.27
N VAL A 114 22.66 -69.87 -25.76
CA VAL A 114 21.37 -70.61 -25.97
C VAL A 114 20.92 -71.68 -24.96
N SER A 115 19.78 -71.45 -24.27
CA SER A 115 18.49 -72.21 -24.29
C SER A 115 17.55 -71.68 -23.16
N SER A 116 16.37 -71.08 -23.40
CA SER A 116 15.04 -71.62 -23.80
C SER A 116 14.11 -72.01 -22.62
N LEU A 117 12.81 -71.64 -22.70
CA LEU A 117 11.70 -71.95 -21.74
C LEU A 117 11.76 -71.13 -20.42
N ASP A 118 10.67 -70.63 -19.80
CA ASP A 118 9.21 -70.61 -20.09
C ASP A 118 8.58 -69.31 -19.51
N GLY A 119 7.36 -68.92 -19.94
CA GLY A 119 6.50 -67.98 -19.18
C GLY A 119 5.72 -66.90 -19.95
N GLU A 120 4.44 -67.15 -20.22
CA GLU A 120 3.41 -66.14 -20.54
C GLU A 120 2.77 -65.55 -19.25
N PRO A 121 1.90 -64.53 -19.31
CA PRO A 121 2.04 -63.26 -20.04
C PRO A 121 1.66 -62.05 -19.15
N SER A 122 2.02 -60.81 -19.50
CA SER A 122 1.42 -59.62 -18.86
C SER A 122 1.33 -58.39 -19.76
N ARG A 123 0.11 -57.85 -19.84
CA ARG A 123 -0.21 -56.54 -20.42
C ARG A 123 0.55 -55.43 -19.67
N VAL A 124 0.91 -54.35 -20.37
CA VAL A 124 0.25 -53.02 -20.22
C VAL A 124 0.87 -51.99 -21.19
N SER A 125 0.01 -51.11 -21.71
CA SER A 125 0.27 -49.80 -22.33
C SER A 125 1.43 -49.60 -23.33
N SER A 126 1.06 -49.40 -24.60
CA SER A 126 1.82 -48.56 -25.54
C SER A 126 1.57 -47.07 -25.22
N PHE A 127 2.56 -46.32 -24.70
CA PHE A 127 2.42 -44.87 -24.51
C PHE A 127 3.69 -44.00 -24.64
N ASP A 128 4.79 -44.52 -25.18
CA ASP A 128 6.07 -43.79 -25.29
C ASP A 128 6.45 -43.40 -26.73
N ALA A 129 5.64 -42.52 -27.34
CA ALA A 129 5.93 -41.94 -28.67
C ALA A 129 5.59 -40.45 -28.84
N GLU A 130 4.92 -39.82 -27.88
CA GLU A 130 4.41 -38.43 -27.98
C GLU A 130 5.34 -37.40 -27.28
N SER A 131 6.20 -37.85 -26.35
CA SER A 131 6.98 -36.99 -25.44
C SER A 131 8.18 -36.25 -26.05
N SER A 132 8.39 -36.31 -27.37
CA SER A 132 9.64 -35.83 -28.02
C SER A 132 9.44 -34.77 -29.11
N ARG A 133 8.27 -34.10 -29.18
CA ARG A 133 8.04 -32.98 -30.13
C ARG A 133 7.67 -31.62 -29.52
N VAL A 134 7.49 -31.54 -28.20
CA VAL A 134 7.09 -30.27 -27.53
C VAL A 134 8.30 -29.39 -27.15
N SER A 135 9.50 -29.97 -27.06
CA SER A 135 10.67 -29.34 -26.40
C SER A 135 11.49 -28.34 -27.25
N SER A 136 10.92 -27.67 -28.26
CA SER A 136 11.68 -26.77 -29.14
C SER A 136 10.91 -25.61 -29.80
N PHE A 137 9.76 -25.17 -29.29
CA PHE A 137 9.03 -24.02 -29.86
C PHE A 137 8.59 -22.96 -28.84
N ASP A 138 8.43 -23.31 -27.57
CA ASP A 138 7.89 -22.40 -26.55
C ASP A 138 8.95 -21.56 -25.79
N ALA A 139 10.24 -21.80 -26.04
CA ALA A 139 11.34 -21.11 -25.37
C ALA A 139 11.48 -19.63 -25.78
N GLU A 140 11.10 -19.28 -27.01
CA GLU A 140 11.28 -17.93 -27.57
C GLU A 140 10.21 -16.94 -27.04
N SER A 141 8.98 -17.43 -26.81
CA SER A 141 7.83 -16.61 -26.37
C SER A 141 7.83 -16.30 -24.86
N SER A 142 8.93 -16.60 -24.16
CA SER A 142 8.97 -16.77 -22.71
C SER A 142 9.86 -15.75 -21.98
N ARG A 143 10.00 -14.53 -22.54
CA ARG A 143 10.70 -13.38 -21.93
C ARG A 143 9.92 -12.08 -22.20
N VAL A 144 10.24 -10.98 -21.50
CA VAL A 144 9.61 -9.66 -21.73
C VAL A 144 9.79 -9.26 -23.20
N SER A 145 8.71 -9.00 -23.94
CA SER A 145 8.80 -8.62 -25.36
C SER A 145 9.72 -7.40 -25.54
N PRO A 146 10.53 -7.31 -26.62
CA PRO A 146 11.33 -6.11 -26.90
C PRO A 146 10.51 -4.81 -26.95
N LEU A 147 9.25 -4.90 -27.39
CA LEU A 147 8.29 -3.79 -27.39
C LEU A 147 7.94 -3.34 -25.96
N ASP A 148 7.72 -4.30 -25.06
CA ASP A 148 7.28 -4.05 -23.68
C ASP A 148 8.46 -3.67 -22.78
N ALA A 149 9.65 -4.17 -23.07
CA ALA A 149 10.90 -3.71 -22.47
C ALA A 149 11.14 -2.22 -22.76
N GLU A 150 11.02 -1.77 -24.01
CA GLU A 150 11.22 -0.35 -24.35
C GLU A 150 10.09 0.53 -23.80
N ARG A 151 8.83 0.06 -23.79
CA ARG A 151 7.71 0.73 -23.11
C ARG A 151 8.00 0.92 -21.61
N LEU A 152 8.43 -0.15 -20.93
CA LEU A 152 8.73 -0.14 -19.49
C LEU A 152 9.93 0.76 -19.17
N ARG A 153 10.96 0.76 -20.03
CA ARG A 153 12.11 1.67 -19.94
C ARG A 153 11.70 3.14 -20.13
N ALA A 154 10.80 3.42 -21.07
CA ALA A 154 10.26 4.75 -21.30
C ALA A 154 9.38 5.24 -20.13
N ALA A 155 8.49 4.40 -19.60
CA ALA A 155 7.65 4.72 -18.44
C ALA A 155 8.49 5.00 -17.17
N ALA A 156 9.58 4.25 -16.96
CA ALA A 156 10.51 4.51 -15.87
C ALA A 156 11.24 5.85 -16.02
N LEU A 157 11.64 6.23 -17.24
CA LEU A 157 12.24 7.54 -17.52
C LEU A 157 11.22 8.69 -17.36
N ASP A 158 9.97 8.49 -17.77
CA ASP A 158 8.90 9.47 -17.61
C ASP A 158 8.59 9.74 -16.12
N ALA A 159 8.49 8.69 -15.31
CA ALA A 159 8.32 8.79 -13.86
C ALA A 159 9.53 9.46 -13.17
N GLU A 160 10.75 9.14 -13.61
CA GLU A 160 11.99 9.73 -13.10
C GLU A 160 12.10 11.23 -13.43
N LEU A 161 11.73 11.65 -14.64
CA LEU A 161 11.84 13.03 -15.13
C LEU A 161 10.65 13.94 -14.81
N THR A 162 9.46 13.38 -14.56
CA THR A 162 8.25 14.19 -14.34
C THR A 162 8.31 14.95 -13.01
N PRO A 163 8.12 16.29 -13.00
CA PRO A 163 8.09 17.07 -11.77
C PRO A 163 7.00 16.61 -10.80
N ARG A 164 7.22 16.84 -9.49
CA ARG A 164 6.29 16.53 -8.39
C ARG A 164 4.81 16.81 -8.75
N ALA A 165 4.54 17.97 -9.36
CA ALA A 165 3.22 18.28 -9.90
C ALA A 165 2.95 17.46 -11.19
N GLY A 166 2.34 16.29 -11.02
CA GLY A 166 1.97 15.37 -12.10
C GLY A 166 2.61 13.99 -12.00
N ARG A 167 3.73 13.84 -11.27
CA ARG A 167 4.50 12.59 -11.14
C ARG A 167 3.67 11.38 -10.70
N GLU A 168 2.62 11.61 -9.92
CA GLU A 168 1.68 10.57 -9.48
C GLU A 168 1.09 9.77 -10.65
N ASN A 169 0.76 10.42 -11.77
CA ASN A 169 0.22 9.74 -12.95
C ASN A 169 1.25 8.82 -13.62
N SER A 170 2.51 9.28 -13.74
CA SER A 170 3.62 8.52 -14.31
C SER A 170 4.01 7.34 -13.41
N GLU A 171 4.07 7.54 -12.10
CA GLU A 171 4.35 6.49 -11.11
C GLU A 171 3.22 5.45 -11.02
N ASN A 172 1.98 5.85 -11.31
CA ASN A 172 0.82 4.96 -11.41
C ASN A 172 0.75 4.22 -12.75
N LEU A 173 1.24 4.81 -13.84
CA LEU A 173 1.43 4.10 -15.11
C LEU A 173 2.51 3.03 -14.97
N LEU A 174 3.67 3.41 -14.43
CA LEU A 174 4.77 2.50 -14.10
C LEU A 174 4.31 1.38 -13.15
N GLY A 175 3.55 1.71 -12.10
CA GLY A 175 3.03 0.73 -11.14
C GLY A 175 2.10 -0.34 -11.75
N ARG A 176 1.31 0.01 -12.78
CA ARG A 176 0.50 -0.98 -13.53
C ARG A 176 1.38 -1.88 -14.39
N MET A 177 2.34 -1.32 -15.12
CA MET A 177 3.24 -2.08 -15.99
C MET A 177 4.18 -3.02 -15.22
N LEU A 178 4.48 -2.72 -13.95
CA LEU A 178 5.18 -3.62 -13.02
C LEU A 178 4.27 -4.68 -12.36
N GLY A 179 2.95 -4.51 -12.43
CA GLY A 179 1.95 -5.51 -12.06
C GLY A 179 1.74 -6.55 -13.16
N GLU A 180 1.68 -6.11 -14.42
CA GLU A 180 1.57 -6.95 -15.63
C GLU A 180 2.81 -7.82 -15.93
N LEU A 181 3.88 -7.70 -15.14
CA LEU A 181 5.17 -8.35 -15.36
C LEU A 181 5.26 -9.72 -14.65
N ASP A 182 5.36 -10.80 -15.42
CA ASP A 182 5.66 -12.15 -14.90
C ASP A 182 7.05 -12.19 -14.22
N ARG A 183 7.03 -12.14 -12.88
CA ARG A 183 8.23 -12.10 -12.03
C ARG A 183 8.97 -13.42 -11.99
N SER A 184 8.34 -14.55 -12.37
CA SER A 184 8.99 -15.87 -12.40
C SER A 184 10.06 -15.98 -13.50
N ARG A 185 9.96 -15.14 -14.54
CA ARG A 185 10.89 -15.06 -15.67
C ARG A 185 12.11 -14.17 -15.41
N LEU A 186 12.14 -13.46 -14.27
CA LEU A 186 13.25 -12.57 -13.90
C LEU A 186 14.36 -13.35 -13.17
N PRO A 187 15.64 -12.95 -13.29
CA PRO A 187 16.68 -13.44 -12.40
C PRO A 187 16.33 -13.16 -10.94
N VAL A 188 16.42 -14.17 -10.07
CA VAL A 188 16.00 -14.10 -8.64
C VAL A 188 16.56 -12.86 -7.91
N PRO A 189 17.84 -12.44 -8.06
CA PRO A 189 18.33 -11.22 -7.42
C PRO A 189 17.61 -9.95 -7.89
N LEU A 190 17.24 -9.87 -9.17
CA LEU A 190 16.57 -8.71 -9.75
C LEU A 190 15.07 -8.66 -9.40
N ALA A 191 14.43 -9.83 -9.24
CA ALA A 191 13.08 -9.92 -8.68
C ALA A 191 13.02 -9.48 -7.21
N ALA A 192 14.06 -9.83 -6.42
CA ALA A 192 14.19 -9.38 -5.03
C ALA A 192 14.42 -7.86 -4.95
N GLU A 193 15.38 -7.31 -5.69
CA GLU A 193 15.65 -5.86 -5.77
C GLU A 193 14.41 -5.06 -6.21
N LEU A 194 13.62 -5.58 -7.17
CA LEU A 194 12.37 -4.93 -7.59
C LEU A 194 11.33 -4.91 -6.45
N THR A 195 11.21 -6.02 -5.73
CA THR A 195 10.26 -6.14 -4.61
C THR A 195 10.68 -5.24 -3.44
N GLU A 196 11.97 -5.19 -3.09
CA GLU A 196 12.50 -4.29 -2.05
C GLU A 196 12.37 -2.81 -2.44
N ALA A 197 12.42 -2.49 -3.75
CA ALA A 197 12.14 -1.15 -4.26
C ALA A 197 10.65 -0.77 -4.17
N GLU A 198 9.73 -1.70 -4.49
CA GLU A 198 8.28 -1.51 -4.30
C GLU A 198 7.92 -1.28 -2.83
N GLU A 199 8.35 -2.17 -1.93
CA GLU A 199 8.10 -2.08 -0.49
C GLU A 199 8.63 -0.77 0.10
N ARG A 200 9.86 -0.37 -0.28
CA ARG A 200 10.47 0.87 0.20
C ARG A 200 9.73 2.11 -0.30
N VAL A 201 9.19 2.09 -1.52
CA VAL A 201 8.31 3.16 -2.03
C VAL A 201 7.05 3.27 -1.18
N MET A 202 6.40 2.14 -0.86
CA MET A 202 5.18 2.12 -0.05
C MET A 202 5.40 2.60 1.39
N LEU A 203 6.50 2.16 2.03
CA LEU A 203 6.90 2.64 3.35
C LEU A 203 7.20 4.15 3.35
N ALA A 204 7.97 4.65 2.38
CA ALA A 204 8.28 6.07 2.27
C ALA A 204 7.04 6.92 1.99
N ARG A 205 6.10 6.42 1.17
CA ARG A 205 4.81 7.06 0.87
C ARG A 205 3.95 7.21 2.12
N ARG A 206 3.87 6.17 2.96
CA ARG A 206 3.15 6.21 4.25
C ARG A 206 3.75 7.29 5.17
N VAL A 207 5.06 7.23 5.41
CA VAL A 207 5.79 8.21 6.25
C VAL A 207 5.64 9.64 5.75
N TYR A 208 5.65 9.85 4.43
CA TYR A 208 5.37 11.16 3.83
C TYR A 208 3.94 11.63 4.12
N ASN A 209 2.93 10.82 3.78
CA ASN A 209 1.52 11.17 3.95
C ASN A 209 1.12 11.39 5.42
N ASP A 210 1.76 10.73 6.37
CA ASP A 210 1.56 10.99 7.80
C ASP A 210 2.15 12.36 8.23
N ALA A 211 3.31 12.75 7.70
CA ALA A 211 3.87 14.09 7.93
C ALA A 211 3.02 15.21 7.27
N VAL A 212 2.44 14.94 6.09
CA VAL A 212 1.43 15.80 5.44
C VAL A 212 0.22 15.96 6.37
N ARG A 213 -0.32 14.84 6.89
CA ARG A 213 -1.49 14.81 7.80
C ARG A 213 -1.24 15.62 9.07
N ASP A 214 -0.12 15.39 9.76
CA ASP A 214 0.32 16.16 10.94
C ASP A 214 0.34 17.67 10.66
N THR A 215 0.95 18.05 9.52
CA THR A 215 1.15 19.44 9.13
C THR A 215 -0.18 20.12 8.82
N LEU A 216 -1.06 19.47 8.06
CA LEU A 216 -2.39 19.99 7.74
C LEU A 216 -3.27 20.10 9.00
N ALA A 217 -3.25 19.09 9.87
CA ALA A 217 -4.00 19.09 11.13
C ALA A 217 -3.58 20.24 12.08
N LEU A 218 -2.27 20.57 12.15
CA LEU A 218 -1.81 21.73 12.92
C LEU A 218 -2.19 23.06 12.23
N ARG A 219 -2.07 23.16 10.90
CA ARG A 219 -2.41 24.36 10.12
C ARG A 219 -3.91 24.67 10.09
N ALA A 220 -4.77 23.67 10.24
CA ALA A 220 -6.23 23.84 10.27
C ALA A 220 -6.73 24.57 11.53
N ARG A 221 -6.00 24.46 12.66
CA ARG A 221 -6.43 24.98 13.97
C ARG A 221 -6.72 26.49 13.92
N ARG A 222 -7.91 26.90 14.36
CA ARG A 222 -8.40 28.30 14.33
C ARG A 222 -7.36 29.37 14.78
N PRO A 223 -6.67 29.25 15.94
CA PRO A 223 -5.68 30.26 16.34
C PRO A 223 -4.43 30.28 15.46
N VAL A 224 -4.01 29.15 14.89
CA VAL A 224 -2.86 29.05 13.95
C VAL A 224 -3.17 29.80 12.66
N ARG A 225 -4.42 29.69 12.17
CA ARG A 225 -4.91 30.44 11.00
C ARG A 225 -5.05 31.94 11.30
N TRP A 226 -5.61 32.30 12.45
CA TRP A 226 -5.85 33.71 12.82
C TRP A 226 -4.53 34.48 13.00
N LEU A 227 -3.57 33.90 13.71
CA LEU A 227 -2.23 34.46 13.93
C LEU A 227 -1.26 34.22 12.76
N ARG A 228 -1.72 33.58 11.68
CA ARG A 228 -0.95 33.25 10.46
C ARG A 228 0.39 32.55 10.73
N LEU A 229 0.48 31.71 11.77
CA LEU A 229 1.74 31.07 12.21
C LEU A 229 2.34 30.10 11.18
N ALA A 230 1.60 29.73 10.14
CA ALA A 230 2.07 28.95 9.00
C ALA A 230 2.84 29.77 7.94
N GLY A 231 2.88 31.09 8.07
CA GLY A 231 3.52 31.98 7.11
C GLY A 231 2.90 31.89 5.70
N GLY A 232 3.74 32.07 4.68
CA GLY A 232 3.37 31.95 3.26
C GLY A 232 3.71 30.61 2.61
N ALA A 233 4.14 29.59 3.38
CA ALA A 233 4.48 28.28 2.81
C ALA A 233 3.23 27.62 2.18
N PRO A 234 3.33 26.99 1.00
CA PRO A 234 2.20 26.26 0.41
C PRO A 234 1.71 25.15 1.36
N PRO A 235 0.43 24.73 1.28
CA PRO A 235 -0.02 23.52 1.96
C PRO A 235 0.72 22.31 1.37
N PRO A 236 1.19 21.35 2.19
CA PRO A 236 1.67 20.09 1.66
C PRO A 236 0.49 19.25 1.13
N GLU A 237 0.76 18.47 0.09
CA GLU A 237 -0.22 17.65 -0.64
C GLU A 237 0.12 16.17 -0.47
N TYR A 238 -0.89 15.31 -0.45
CA TYR A 238 -0.72 13.85 -0.39
C TYR A 238 -0.14 13.30 -1.70
N PHE A 239 0.38 12.07 -1.67
CA PHE A 239 0.86 11.35 -2.86
C PHE A 239 0.35 9.91 -2.85
N GLU A 240 -0.47 9.54 -3.83
CA GLU A 240 -1.17 8.25 -3.92
C GLU A 240 -0.66 7.38 -5.08
N ILE A 241 0.05 6.31 -4.72
CA ILE A 241 0.51 5.30 -5.65
C ILE A 241 -0.43 4.10 -5.58
N VAL A 242 -0.95 3.68 -6.73
CA VAL A 242 -1.69 2.43 -6.92
C VAL A 242 -0.72 1.27 -6.73
N GLU A 243 -0.83 0.61 -5.58
CA GLU A 243 0.00 -0.51 -5.17
C GLU A 243 -0.39 -1.78 -5.94
N ARG A 244 0.27 -1.99 -7.08
CA ARG A 244 0.17 -3.17 -7.96
C ARG A 244 -1.22 -3.31 -8.61
N ALA A 245 -1.24 -3.34 -9.95
CA ALA A 245 -2.27 -4.12 -10.61
C ALA A 245 -1.95 -5.59 -10.30
N SER A 246 -2.66 -6.19 -9.34
CA SER A 246 -2.61 -7.64 -9.16
C SER A 246 -2.96 -8.31 -10.48
N GLU A 247 -2.47 -9.55 -10.67
CA GLU A 247 -3.14 -10.45 -11.60
C GLU A 247 -4.65 -10.48 -11.27
N PRO A 248 -5.53 -10.69 -12.26
CA PRO A 248 -6.95 -10.86 -11.99
C PRO A 248 -7.19 -12.20 -11.31
N GLU A 249 -6.92 -12.26 -10.00
CA GLU A 249 -7.83 -12.93 -9.08
C GLU A 249 -9.26 -12.53 -9.47
N PRO A 250 -10.22 -13.48 -9.50
CA PRO A 250 -11.58 -13.19 -9.93
C PRO A 250 -12.17 -12.14 -9.00
N ALA A 251 -12.16 -10.88 -9.45
CA ALA A 251 -11.96 -9.73 -8.57
C ALA A 251 -12.87 -9.80 -7.33
N SER A 252 -12.26 -10.03 -6.16
CA SER A 252 -12.94 -10.09 -4.87
C SER A 252 -13.87 -8.88 -4.79
N PRO A 253 -15.19 -9.09 -4.93
CA PRO A 253 -16.06 -8.06 -5.47
C PRO A 253 -16.06 -6.92 -4.47
N VAL A 254 -15.80 -5.69 -4.93
CA VAL A 254 -15.82 -4.52 -4.04
C VAL A 254 -17.22 -4.40 -3.46
N ILE A 255 -17.38 -4.80 -2.20
CA ILE A 255 -18.69 -4.99 -1.58
C ILE A 255 -19.22 -3.61 -1.24
N TYR A 256 -20.11 -3.09 -2.09
CA TYR A 256 -20.86 -1.88 -1.76
C TYR A 256 -21.73 -2.19 -0.53
N ARG A 257 -21.40 -1.54 0.58
CA ARG A 257 -22.02 -1.78 1.89
C ARG A 257 -22.68 -0.49 2.38
N PRO A 258 -23.97 -0.24 2.04
CA PRO A 258 -24.73 0.77 2.77
C PRO A 258 -24.72 0.40 4.25
N SER A 259 -24.38 1.36 5.10
CA SER A 259 -24.14 1.12 6.53
C SER A 259 -24.83 2.20 7.36
N ALA A 260 -25.48 1.81 8.44
CA ALA A 260 -26.13 2.71 9.37
C ALA A 260 -25.29 2.80 10.64
N ARG A 261 -24.81 4.00 10.99
CA ARG A 261 -23.95 4.25 12.15
C ARG A 261 -24.67 5.14 13.17
N VAL A 262 -24.46 4.90 14.47
CA VAL A 262 -25.13 5.66 15.53
C VAL A 262 -24.14 6.36 16.44
N LEU A 263 -24.26 7.69 16.47
CA LEU A 263 -23.66 8.57 17.47
C LEU A 263 -24.49 8.46 18.76
N LEU A 264 -24.26 7.38 19.50
CA LEU A 264 -24.98 7.05 20.72
C LEU A 264 -24.42 7.85 21.90
N LEU A 265 -25.22 8.77 22.43
CA LEU A 265 -24.84 9.73 23.44
C LEU A 265 -25.54 9.47 24.77
N ASP A 266 -24.85 9.67 25.89
CA ASP A 266 -25.46 9.66 27.22
C ASP A 266 -25.90 11.05 27.71
N ASP A 267 -26.37 11.10 28.95
CA ASP A 267 -26.78 12.32 29.67
C ASP A 267 -25.60 13.23 30.06
N ALA A 268 -24.37 12.73 29.95
CA ALA A 268 -23.13 13.44 30.25
C ALA A 268 -22.37 13.92 28.99
N ASP A 269 -23.03 13.93 27.81
CA ASP A 269 -22.45 14.29 26.51
C ASP A 269 -21.23 13.43 26.10
N ARG A 270 -21.18 12.18 26.58
CA ARG A 270 -20.20 11.17 26.15
C ARG A 270 -20.77 10.32 25.02
N LEU A 271 -19.93 9.96 24.07
CA LEU A 271 -20.22 9.11 22.93
C LEU A 271 -19.70 7.69 23.19
N LEU A 272 -20.54 6.67 23.01
CA LEU A 272 -20.08 5.28 23.00
C LEU A 272 -19.29 4.99 21.72
N LEU A 273 -18.10 4.43 21.87
CA LEU A 273 -17.30 3.84 20.78
C LEU A 273 -16.84 2.43 21.17
N PHE A 274 -16.70 1.57 20.16
CA PHE A 274 -16.09 0.24 20.25
C PHE A 274 -14.66 0.26 19.73
N GLU A 275 -13.74 -0.45 20.40
CA GLU A 275 -12.41 -0.73 19.85
C GLU A 275 -12.46 -2.03 19.06
N SER A 276 -12.04 -1.98 17.78
CA SER A 276 -11.97 -3.12 16.88
C SER A 276 -10.58 -3.28 16.25
N SER A 277 -10.33 -4.45 15.69
CA SER A 277 -9.20 -4.75 14.81
C SER A 277 -9.64 -5.64 13.65
N ASP A 278 -9.05 -5.45 12.47
CA ASP A 278 -9.12 -6.39 11.35
C ASP A 278 -8.53 -7.76 11.75
N PRO A 279 -9.23 -8.90 11.54
CA PRO A 279 -8.71 -10.24 11.80
C PRO A 279 -7.38 -10.54 11.08
N GLY A 280 -7.16 -9.94 9.90
CA GLY A 280 -5.88 -10.05 9.19
C GLY A 280 -4.76 -9.20 9.78
N ARG A 281 -5.07 -8.21 10.63
CA ARG A 281 -4.12 -7.26 11.24
C ARG A 281 -4.43 -7.02 12.73
N PRO A 282 -4.42 -8.05 13.60
CA PRO A 282 -4.84 -7.93 15.01
C PRO A 282 -3.87 -7.11 15.92
N GLN A 283 -2.87 -6.44 15.35
CA GLN A 283 -2.03 -5.46 16.06
C GLN A 283 -2.44 -4.01 15.75
N GLU A 284 -3.26 -3.78 14.71
CA GLU A 284 -3.76 -2.46 14.33
C GLU A 284 -5.19 -2.31 14.86
N THR A 285 -5.38 -1.53 15.93
CA THR A 285 -6.71 -1.22 16.49
C THR A 285 -7.24 0.14 16.05
N PHE A 286 -8.56 0.26 16.01
CA PHE A 286 -9.28 1.49 15.72
C PHE A 286 -10.58 1.55 16.52
N TRP A 287 -11.01 2.78 16.83
CA TRP A 287 -12.29 3.03 17.48
C TRP A 287 -13.34 3.43 16.44
N CYS A 288 -14.52 2.83 16.50
CA CYS A 288 -15.67 3.18 15.65
C CYS A 288 -16.95 3.38 16.47
N THR A 289 -17.92 4.09 15.88
CA THR A 289 -19.29 4.19 16.40
C THR A 289 -20.00 2.85 16.35
N ALA A 290 -21.03 2.71 17.17
CA ALA A 290 -22.02 1.65 17.02
C ALA A 290 -22.70 1.70 15.62
N GLY A 291 -23.34 0.60 15.23
CA GLY A 291 -24.07 0.43 13.97
C GLY A 291 -23.23 -0.22 12.87
N GLY A 292 -23.86 -1.00 11.99
CA GLY A 292 -23.20 -1.79 10.95
C GLY A 292 -23.91 -1.75 9.61
N GLY A 293 -24.22 -2.92 9.04
CA GLY A 293 -24.61 -3.06 7.63
C GLY A 293 -26.12 -3.04 7.45
N VAL A 294 -26.62 -2.41 6.40
CA VAL A 294 -28.05 -2.46 6.05
C VAL A 294 -28.33 -3.78 5.33
N GLU A 295 -29.29 -4.56 5.82
CA GLU A 295 -29.71 -5.82 5.20
C GLU A 295 -30.54 -5.63 3.91
N ALA A 296 -30.74 -6.71 3.16
CA ALA A 296 -31.42 -6.69 1.87
C ALA A 296 -32.92 -6.35 2.00
N GLY A 297 -33.27 -5.07 1.82
CA GLY A 297 -34.62 -4.54 1.98
C GLY A 297 -34.89 -3.90 3.35
N GLU A 298 -33.84 -3.72 4.16
CA GLU A 298 -33.89 -2.98 5.42
C GLU A 298 -33.77 -1.46 5.17
N GLU A 299 -34.46 -0.66 5.97
CA GLU A 299 -34.34 0.81 5.95
C GLU A 299 -33.20 1.29 6.86
N LEU A 300 -32.52 2.38 6.50
CA LEU A 300 -31.36 2.91 7.23
C LEU A 300 -31.62 3.15 8.73
N ARG A 301 -32.86 3.47 9.10
CA ARG A 301 -33.28 3.69 10.50
C ARG A 301 -33.57 2.39 11.24
N ALA A 302 -34.11 1.38 10.56
CA ALA A 302 -34.28 0.04 11.12
C ALA A 302 -32.92 -0.62 11.39
N ALA A 303 -31.98 -0.55 10.44
CA ALA A 303 -30.60 -1.01 10.60
C ALA A 303 -29.93 -0.35 11.83
N ALA A 304 -30.03 0.98 11.96
CA ALA A 304 -29.49 1.70 13.11
C ALA A 304 -30.09 1.26 14.46
N VAL A 305 -31.37 0.89 14.52
CA VAL A 305 -32.02 0.37 15.74
C VAL A 305 -31.59 -1.07 16.03
N ARG A 306 -31.59 -1.94 15.02
CA ARG A 306 -31.18 -3.35 15.12
C ARG A 306 -29.75 -3.45 15.63
N GLU A 307 -28.80 -2.83 14.94
CA GLU A 307 -27.37 -2.93 15.25
C GLU A 307 -27.05 -2.37 16.65
N VAL A 308 -27.69 -1.27 17.09
CA VAL A 308 -27.53 -0.78 18.47
C VAL A 308 -28.08 -1.79 19.48
N THR A 309 -29.21 -2.44 19.19
CA THR A 309 -29.76 -3.48 20.08
C THR A 309 -28.84 -4.70 20.15
N GLU A 310 -28.21 -5.10 19.04
CA GLU A 310 -27.28 -6.22 18.94
C GLU A 310 -25.92 -5.94 19.61
N GLU A 311 -25.35 -4.75 19.39
CA GLU A 311 -24.03 -4.36 19.94
C GLU A 311 -24.06 -3.91 21.40
N THR A 312 -25.21 -3.45 21.91
CA THR A 312 -25.30 -2.81 23.25
C THR A 312 -26.43 -3.30 24.15
N GLY A 313 -27.38 -4.08 23.65
CA GLY A 313 -28.61 -4.45 24.36
C GLY A 313 -29.60 -3.29 24.55
N LEU A 314 -29.30 -2.08 24.05
CA LEU A 314 -30.14 -0.90 24.23
C LEU A 314 -31.24 -0.86 23.16
N VAL A 315 -32.50 -1.01 23.60
CA VAL A 315 -33.67 -0.91 22.72
C VAL A 315 -33.99 0.55 22.44
N LEU A 316 -33.83 0.95 21.17
CA LEU A 316 -34.30 2.23 20.62
C LEU A 316 -35.53 2.03 19.73
N VAL A 317 -36.23 3.10 19.40
CA VAL A 317 -37.18 3.15 18.27
C VAL A 317 -36.75 4.19 17.24
N GLU A 318 -37.22 4.06 16.00
CA GLU A 318 -36.79 4.95 14.90
C GLU A 318 -37.02 6.44 15.18
N SER A 319 -37.99 6.81 16.02
CA SER A 319 -38.24 8.21 16.42
C SER A 319 -37.14 8.83 17.28
N ASP A 320 -36.30 8.00 17.92
CA ASP A 320 -35.21 8.46 18.81
C ASP A 320 -33.99 8.88 17.99
N LEU A 321 -33.92 8.44 16.73
CA LEU A 321 -32.83 8.73 15.80
C LEU A 321 -33.01 10.10 15.12
N VAL A 322 -32.15 11.06 15.47
CA VAL A 322 -32.01 12.32 14.75
C VAL A 322 -31.03 12.14 13.59
N GLY A 323 -31.42 12.54 12.38
CA GLY A 323 -30.55 12.47 11.19
C GLY A 323 -31.19 11.82 9.95
N PRO A 324 -30.37 11.36 8.98
CA PRO A 324 -28.91 11.26 9.07
C PRO A 324 -28.22 12.63 9.13
N VAL A 325 -27.32 12.82 10.09
CA VAL A 325 -26.58 14.07 10.29
C VAL A 325 -25.33 14.13 9.41
N TRP A 326 -24.63 12.99 9.25
CA TRP A 326 -23.43 12.89 8.43
C TRP A 326 -23.51 11.72 7.44
N LEU A 327 -22.71 11.82 6.37
CA LEU A 327 -22.48 10.79 5.36
C LEU A 327 -20.98 10.63 5.14
N ARG A 328 -20.46 9.41 5.17
CA ARG A 328 -19.07 9.07 4.82
C ARG A 328 -19.08 8.00 3.75
N ARG A 329 -18.17 8.09 2.78
CA ARG A 329 -17.84 6.97 1.90
C ARG A 329 -16.38 6.59 2.10
N ALA A 330 -16.13 5.31 2.32
CA ALA A 330 -14.80 4.80 2.64
C ALA A 330 -14.59 3.43 2.01
N VAL A 331 -13.54 3.31 1.20
CA VAL A 331 -13.05 2.02 0.70
C VAL A 331 -12.00 1.49 1.67
N PHE A 332 -12.20 0.28 2.20
CA PHE A 332 -11.27 -0.35 3.14
C PHE A 332 -11.32 -1.88 3.06
N GLY A 333 -10.24 -2.55 3.48
CA GLY A 333 -10.19 -4.01 3.62
C GLY A 333 -10.47 -4.46 5.06
N PHE A 334 -11.16 -5.58 5.24
CA PHE A 334 -11.49 -6.18 6.55
C PHE A 334 -11.83 -7.67 6.42
N ASP A 335 -11.26 -8.53 7.28
CA ASP A 335 -11.43 -10.01 7.26
C ASP A 335 -11.17 -10.66 5.88
N GLY A 336 -10.28 -10.04 5.08
CA GLY A 336 -9.91 -10.47 3.72
C GLY A 336 -10.76 -9.86 2.59
N GLU A 337 -11.93 -9.30 2.88
CA GLU A 337 -12.80 -8.65 1.88
C GLU A 337 -12.47 -7.14 1.72
N VAL A 338 -12.95 -6.54 0.62
CA VAL A 338 -12.82 -5.10 0.35
C VAL A 338 -14.20 -4.47 0.25
N PHE A 339 -14.52 -3.56 1.17
CA PHE A 339 -15.78 -2.85 1.23
C PHE A 339 -15.67 -1.46 0.62
N ASP A 340 -16.65 -1.05 -0.17
CA ASP A 340 -16.94 0.36 -0.48
C ASP A 340 -18.15 0.76 0.37
N SER A 341 -17.85 1.17 1.60
CA SER A 341 -18.87 1.42 2.61
C SER A 341 -19.42 2.83 2.48
N GLU A 342 -20.74 2.96 2.47
CA GLU A 342 -21.46 4.23 2.50
C GLU A 342 -22.20 4.36 3.82
N GLU A 343 -21.60 5.09 4.75
CA GLU A 343 -21.97 5.16 6.15
C GLU A 343 -22.83 6.41 6.45
N TRP A 344 -24.07 6.17 6.85
CA TRP A 344 -25.05 7.18 7.21
C TRP A 344 -25.13 7.28 8.74
N PHE A 345 -24.79 8.44 9.30
CA PHE A 345 -24.70 8.63 10.74
C PHE A 345 -25.98 9.25 11.30
N PHE A 346 -26.61 8.56 12.24
CA PHE A 346 -27.71 9.06 13.08
C PHE A 346 -27.20 9.44 14.46
N VAL A 347 -27.99 10.19 15.22
CA VAL A 347 -27.73 10.57 16.61
C VAL A 347 -28.83 10.01 17.49
N ALA A 348 -28.46 9.34 18.57
CA ALA A 348 -29.37 8.85 19.60
C ALA A 348 -28.91 9.39 20.96
N ARG A 349 -29.84 9.65 21.88
CA ARG A 349 -29.54 9.96 23.29
C ARG A 349 -30.26 8.99 24.20
N ILE A 350 -29.50 8.31 25.07
CA ILE A 350 -30.06 7.38 26.06
C ILE A 350 -30.51 8.12 27.32
N GLU A 351 -31.45 7.52 28.07
CA GLU A 351 -31.93 8.08 29.33
C GLU A 351 -30.85 8.05 30.44
N PRO A 352 -30.88 9.00 31.40
CA PRO A 352 -29.96 9.03 32.53
C PRO A 352 -29.96 7.72 33.33
N GLY A 353 -28.78 7.13 33.49
CA GLY A 353 -28.59 5.86 34.22
C GLY A 353 -28.58 4.59 33.34
N THR A 354 -28.99 4.67 32.07
CA THR A 354 -29.05 3.52 31.15
C THR A 354 -27.68 3.22 30.49
N ALA A 355 -26.57 3.65 31.08
CA ALA A 355 -25.22 3.57 30.51
C ALA A 355 -24.56 2.16 30.56
N GLY A 356 -25.34 1.11 30.89
CA GLY A 356 -24.91 -0.29 30.84
C GLY A 356 -24.97 -0.82 29.41
N VAL A 357 -23.84 -1.30 28.90
CA VAL A 357 -23.70 -1.87 27.55
C VAL A 357 -23.61 -3.38 27.67
N ASP A 358 -24.61 -4.10 27.17
CA ASP A 358 -24.60 -5.56 27.06
C ASP A 358 -24.09 -5.98 25.68
N VAL A 359 -22.89 -6.59 25.66
CA VAL A 359 -22.23 -7.07 24.43
C VAL A 359 -22.52 -8.55 24.14
N SER A 360 -23.47 -9.17 24.83
CA SER A 360 -23.83 -10.58 24.60
C SER A 360 -24.52 -10.82 23.25
N GLY A 361 -25.13 -9.78 22.66
CA GLY A 361 -25.79 -9.83 21.36
C GLY A 361 -24.88 -9.86 20.13
N PHE A 362 -23.57 -9.58 20.29
CA PHE A 362 -22.57 -9.58 19.21
C PHE A 362 -22.67 -10.80 18.28
N THR A 363 -22.35 -10.61 17.00
CA THR A 363 -22.17 -11.71 16.04
C THR A 363 -20.88 -12.49 16.34
N ASP A 364 -20.71 -13.63 15.67
CA ASP A 364 -19.43 -14.38 15.71
C ASP A 364 -18.26 -13.62 15.08
N LEU A 365 -18.51 -12.57 14.28
CA LEU A 365 -17.46 -11.70 13.75
C LEU A 365 -17.05 -10.66 14.80
N GLU A 366 -18.00 -9.91 15.38
CA GLU A 366 -17.70 -8.95 16.45
C GLU A 366 -17.00 -9.61 17.64
N ARG A 367 -17.40 -10.83 18.04
CA ARG A 367 -16.72 -11.61 19.08
C ARG A 367 -15.23 -11.89 18.81
N ARG A 368 -14.77 -11.78 17.56
CA ARG A 368 -13.34 -11.92 17.17
C ARG A 368 -12.63 -10.57 17.00
N THR A 369 -13.37 -9.52 16.65
CA THR A 369 -12.80 -8.24 16.21
C THR A 369 -12.87 -7.15 17.28
N VAL A 370 -13.97 -7.11 18.05
CA VAL A 370 -14.22 -6.11 19.09
C VAL A 370 -13.47 -6.49 20.37
N ARG A 371 -12.73 -5.54 20.93
CA ARG A 371 -11.85 -5.71 22.10
C ARG A 371 -12.44 -5.13 23.38
N GLY A 372 -13.36 -4.20 23.23
CA GLY A 372 -14.03 -3.49 24.32
C GLY A 372 -14.77 -2.27 23.82
N HIS A 373 -15.36 -1.53 24.75
CA HIS A 373 -16.10 -0.30 24.48
C HIS A 373 -15.76 0.78 25.52
N ARG A 374 -16.02 2.04 25.19
CA ARG A 374 -15.83 3.17 26.11
C ARG A 374 -16.77 4.32 25.78
N TRP A 375 -17.27 4.98 26.81
CA TRP A 375 -17.90 6.29 26.75
C TRP A 375 -16.81 7.38 26.71
N TRP A 376 -16.76 8.15 25.63
CA TRP A 376 -15.75 9.17 25.36
C TRP A 376 -16.35 10.58 25.34
N THR A 377 -15.79 11.52 26.09
CA THR A 377 -16.13 12.95 25.92
C THR A 377 -15.55 13.50 24.61
N ALA A 378 -16.18 14.56 24.07
CA ALA A 378 -15.61 15.32 22.97
C ALA A 378 -14.27 16.02 23.31
N ALA A 379 -13.86 16.08 24.59
CA ALA A 379 -12.53 16.55 24.99
C ALA A 379 -11.47 15.46 24.76
N GLU A 380 -11.67 14.28 25.33
CA GLU A 380 -10.77 13.13 25.18
C GLU A 380 -10.56 12.75 23.70
N LEU A 381 -11.62 12.80 22.88
CA LEU A 381 -11.53 12.52 21.44
C LEU A 381 -10.66 13.52 20.64
N ARG A 382 -10.33 14.70 21.20
CA ARG A 382 -9.40 15.67 20.59
C ARG A 382 -7.97 15.57 21.11
N GLU A 383 -7.76 14.79 22.17
CA GLU A 383 -6.48 14.64 22.87
C GLU A 383 -5.93 13.21 22.77
N THR A 384 -6.75 12.24 22.37
CA THR A 384 -6.35 10.85 22.12
C THR A 384 -5.37 10.71 20.96
N GLU A 385 -4.44 9.76 21.10
CA GLU A 385 -3.52 9.33 20.04
C GLU A 385 -4.00 8.05 19.33
N ALA A 386 -5.12 7.45 19.80
CA ALA A 386 -5.71 6.26 19.17
C ALA A 386 -6.35 6.58 17.82
N THR A 387 -6.35 5.61 16.90
CA THR A 387 -7.09 5.71 15.64
C THR A 387 -8.59 5.74 15.91
N VAL A 388 -9.30 6.76 15.42
CA VAL A 388 -10.76 6.87 15.54
C VAL A 388 -11.37 7.15 14.17
N TYR A 389 -12.45 6.43 13.83
CA TYR A 389 -13.26 6.66 12.63
C TYR A 389 -14.70 7.05 13.00
N PRO A 390 -15.32 8.00 12.28
CA PRO A 390 -14.78 8.81 11.18
C PRO A 390 -13.66 9.76 11.67
N VAL A 391 -12.67 10.09 10.83
CA VAL A 391 -11.49 10.87 11.30
C VAL A 391 -11.85 12.31 11.68
N GLN A 392 -13.01 12.82 11.22
CA GLN A 392 -13.55 14.13 11.62
C GLN A 392 -14.52 14.07 12.82
N LEU A 393 -14.69 12.91 13.47
CA LEU A 393 -15.60 12.74 14.62
C LEU A 393 -15.41 13.83 15.68
N ALA A 394 -14.17 14.01 16.15
CA ALA A 394 -13.82 14.95 17.22
C ALA A 394 -13.91 16.44 16.80
N GLU A 395 -13.93 16.72 15.50
CA GLU A 395 -14.14 18.06 14.93
C GLU A 395 -15.63 18.45 14.95
N PHE A 396 -16.52 17.53 14.54
CA PHE A 396 -17.94 17.82 14.34
C PHE A 396 -18.87 17.40 15.48
N LEU A 397 -18.48 16.46 16.35
CA LEU A 397 -19.27 16.06 17.52
C LEU A 397 -19.78 17.25 18.38
N PRO A 398 -19.02 18.35 18.61
CA PRO A 398 -19.51 19.50 19.39
C PRO A 398 -20.67 20.28 18.75
N GLU A 399 -20.94 20.07 17.47
CA GLU A 399 -22.09 20.64 16.76
C GLU A 399 -23.35 19.77 16.96
N VAL A 400 -23.15 18.44 16.95
CA VAL A 400 -24.17 17.43 17.29
C VAL A 400 -24.60 17.52 18.75
N LEU A 401 -23.64 17.56 19.70
CA LEU A 401 -23.93 17.70 21.14
C LEU A 401 -24.83 18.90 21.43
N ALA A 402 -24.58 20.02 20.74
CA ALA A 402 -25.33 21.26 20.88
C ALA A 402 -26.73 21.26 20.23
N GLY A 403 -27.18 20.14 19.64
CA GLY A 403 -28.52 19.97 19.09
C GLY A 403 -28.82 20.79 17.82
N ARG A 404 -27.79 21.31 17.14
CA ARG A 404 -27.95 22.27 16.01
C ARG A 404 -27.93 21.60 14.63
N TRP A 405 -28.63 20.48 14.47
CA TRP A 405 -28.83 19.91 13.13
C TRP A 405 -29.82 20.76 12.33
N ASP A 406 -29.46 21.16 11.12
CA ASP A 406 -30.25 22.03 10.24
C ASP A 406 -31.14 21.23 9.26
N GLY A 407 -31.28 19.92 9.47
CA GLY A 407 -31.99 19.01 8.59
C GLY A 407 -31.19 18.57 7.35
N ARG A 408 -29.90 18.92 7.25
CA ARG A 408 -29.05 18.57 6.09
C ARG A 408 -27.98 17.56 6.46
N VAL A 409 -27.73 16.62 5.56
CA VAL A 409 -26.65 15.63 5.69
C VAL A 409 -25.32 16.29 5.32
N ARG A 410 -24.29 16.17 6.17
CA ARG A 410 -22.93 16.65 5.89
C ARG A 410 -22.01 15.52 5.47
N THR A 411 -21.34 15.65 4.33
CA THR A 411 -20.26 14.72 3.96
C THR A 411 -19.04 14.90 4.87
N ILE A 412 -18.50 13.80 5.41
CA ILE A 412 -17.32 13.76 6.29
C ILE A 412 -16.32 12.69 5.83
N ARG A 413 -15.17 12.60 6.52
CA ARG A 413 -14.09 11.63 6.29
C ARG A 413 -13.77 10.88 7.59
#